data_AF-A0A956BXG1-F1
#
_entry.id   AF-A0A956BXG1-F1
#
_cell.length_a   1.000
_cell.length_b   1.000
_cell.length_c   1.000
_cell.angle_alpha   90.00
_cell.angle_beta   90.00
_cell.angle_gamma   90.00
#
_symmetry.space_group_name_H-M   'P 1'
#
loop_
_entity.id
_entity.type
_entity.pdbx_description
1 polymer ?
#
loop_
_entity_poly.entity_id
_entity_poly.type
_entity_poly.pdbx_seq_one_letter_code
_entity_poly.pdbx_strand_id
1 'polypeptide(L)' 'MSSPVAEQVKARTPAAVIAMIETQLERAREAGERVAREGSVVRDMKGSIIPHPAIAVEAAAQKLAAGLLEKWAR' A
#
# COMPACT_ATOMS: atom_id res chain seq x y z
N MET A 1 -12.25 4.01 17.89
CA MET A 1 -11.17 3.01 17.82
C MET A 1 -9.88 3.77 17.53
N SER A 2 -8.79 3.50 18.24
CA SER A 2 -7.48 4.10 17.94
C SER A 2 -6.98 3.55 16.61
N SER A 3 -6.49 4.40 15.72
CA SER A 3 -5.89 3.97 14.46
C SER A 3 -4.54 3.31 14.74
N PRO A 4 -4.27 2.08 14.25
CA PRO A 4 -2.96 1.44 14.40
C PRO A 4 -1.81 2.28 13.85
N VAL A 5 -2.08 3.14 12.85
CA VAL A 5 -1.10 4.07 12.30
C VAL A 5 -0.86 5.24 13.24
N ALA A 6 -1.92 5.77 13.89
CA ALA A 6 -1.80 6.86 14.85
C ALA A 6 -0.88 6.50 16.04
N GLU A 7 -0.80 5.22 16.42
CA GLU A 7 0.08 4.73 17.49
C GLU A 7 1.56 4.66 17.08
N GLN A 8 1.84 4.58 15.78
CA GLN A 8 3.18 4.44 15.21
C GLN A 8 3.82 5.78 14.83
N VAL A 9 3.05 6.87 14.82
CA VAL A 9 3.51 8.20 14.43
C VAL A 9 3.58 9.17 15.61
N LYS A 10 4.30 10.27 15.43
CA LYS A 10 4.42 11.36 16.42
C LYS A 10 3.04 11.92 16.77
N ALA A 11 2.82 12.31 18.03
CA ALA A 11 1.55 12.89 18.50
C ALA A 11 1.11 14.17 17.76
N ARG A 12 2.06 14.92 17.18
CA ARG A 12 1.80 16.13 16.38
C ARG A 12 1.49 15.86 14.89
N THR A 13 1.42 14.59 14.48
CA THR A 13 1.18 14.23 13.08
C THR A 13 -0.24 14.68 12.69
N PRO A 14 -0.41 15.44 11.60
CA PRO A 14 -1.74 15.87 11.17
C PRO A 14 -2.64 14.68 10.85
N ALA A 15 -3.93 14.75 11.22
CA ALA A 15 -4.90 13.69 10.94
C ALA A 15 -4.98 13.31 9.45
N ALA A 16 -4.82 14.29 8.56
CA ALA A 16 -4.78 14.05 7.12
C ALA A 16 -3.60 13.17 6.68
N VAL A 17 -2.45 13.27 7.35
CA VAL A 17 -1.28 12.42 7.06
C VAL A 17 -1.54 10.99 7.54
N ILE A 18 -2.15 10.82 8.71
CA ILE A 18 -2.53 9.49 9.24
C ILE A 18 -3.50 8.82 8.25
N ALA A 19 -4.57 9.50 7.85
CA ALA A 19 -5.54 8.99 6.89
C ALA A 19 -4.92 8.63 5.54
N MET A 20 -3.93 9.41 5.09
CA MET A 20 -3.20 9.14 3.86
C MET A 20 -2.36 7.86 3.96
N ILE A 21 -1.66 7.65 5.08
CA ILE A 21 -0.90 6.41 5.33
C ILE A 21 -1.86 5.21 5.36
N GLU A 22 -2.96 5.30 6.10
CA GLU A 22 -3.99 4.23 6.16
C GLU A 22 -4.50 3.88 4.77
N THR A 23 -4.81 4.88 3.95
CA THR A 23 -5.27 4.67 2.58
C THR A 23 -4.24 3.93 1.72
N GLN A 24 -2.95 4.25 1.87
CA GLN A 24 -1.90 3.55 1.11
C GLN A 24 -1.69 2.11 1.60
N LEU A 25 -1.77 1.87 2.92
CA LEU A 25 -1.67 0.52 3.47
C LEU A 25 -2.85 -0.35 3.00
N GLU A 26 -4.06 0.20 2.99
CA GLU A 26 -5.24 -0.50 2.49
C GLU A 26 -5.12 -0.82 1.00
N ARG A 27 -4.69 0.15 0.18
CA ARG A 27 -4.42 -0.08 -1.24
C ARG A 27 -3.36 -1.15 -1.49
N ALA A 28 -2.32 -1.19 -0.67
CA ALA A 28 -1.30 -2.25 -0.74
C ALA A 28 -1.90 -3.62 -0.40
N ARG A 29 -2.73 -3.70 0.64
CA ARG A 29 -3.45 -4.92 1.03
C ARG A 29 -4.34 -5.44 -0.09
N GLU A 30 -5.21 -4.59 -0.64
CA GLU A 30 -6.10 -4.95 -1.75
C GLU A 30 -5.31 -5.44 -2.98
N ALA A 31 -4.22 -4.77 -3.31
CA ALA A 31 -3.37 -5.16 -4.43
C ALA A 31 -2.70 -6.53 -4.19
N GLY A 32 -2.18 -6.78 -2.99
CA GLY A 32 -1.60 -8.06 -2.61
C GLY A 32 -2.63 -9.21 -2.61
N GLU A 33 -3.86 -8.96 -2.15
CA GLU A 33 -4.95 -9.95 -2.21
C GLU A 33 -5.32 -10.34 -3.63
N ARG A 34 -5.30 -9.37 -4.56
CA ARG A 34 -5.49 -9.66 -5.98
C ARG A 34 -4.37 -10.54 -6.52
N VAL A 35 -3.11 -10.22 -6.23
CA VAL A 35 -1.97 -11.05 -6.65
C VAL A 35 -2.07 -12.47 -6.06
N ALA A 36 -2.46 -12.60 -4.79
CA ALA A 36 -2.62 -13.90 -4.15
C ALA A 36 -3.72 -14.75 -4.80
N ARG A 37 -4.81 -14.12 -5.26
CA ARG A 37 -5.95 -14.78 -5.90
C ARG A 37 -5.74 -15.07 -7.39
N GLU A 38 -5.20 -14.10 -8.13
CA GLU A 38 -5.06 -14.12 -9.60
C GLU A 38 -3.70 -14.72 -10.04
N GLY A 39 -2.73 -14.80 -9.13
CA GLY A 39 -1.36 -15.22 -9.40
C GLY A 39 -0.42 -14.04 -9.65
N SER A 40 0.89 -14.30 -9.53
CA SER A 40 1.94 -13.28 -9.73
C SER A 40 2.18 -12.90 -11.20
N VAL A 41 1.63 -13.68 -12.13
CA VAL A 41 1.71 -13.45 -13.58
C VAL A 41 0.34 -13.61 -14.21
N VAL A 42 0.04 -12.78 -15.21
CA VAL A 42 -1.22 -12.80 -15.96
C VAL A 42 -0.94 -12.76 -17.45
N ARG A 43 -1.94 -13.08 -18.26
CA ARG A 43 -1.85 -12.89 -19.71
C ARG A 43 -2.39 -11.52 -20.08
N ASP A 44 -1.65 -10.79 -20.91
CA ASP A 44 -2.14 -9.57 -21.53
C ASP A 44 -3.15 -9.86 -22.66
N MET A 45 -3.70 -8.80 -23.27
CA MET A 45 -4.66 -8.93 -24.38
C MET A 45 -4.08 -9.61 -25.63
N LYS A 46 -2.75 -9.72 -25.74
CA LYS A 46 -2.03 -10.40 -26.82
C LYS A 46 -1.67 -11.84 -26.47
N GLY A 47 -2.06 -12.32 -25.27
CA GLY A 47 -1.73 -13.64 -24.75
C GLY A 47 -0.33 -13.78 -24.18
N SER A 48 0.44 -12.68 -24.09
CA SER A 48 1.79 -12.67 -23.52
C SER A 48 1.72 -12.75 -22.00
N ILE A 49 2.61 -13.54 -21.39
CA ILE A 49 2.72 -13.63 -19.93
C ILE A 49 3.47 -12.39 -19.43
N ILE A 50 2.81 -11.61 -18.58
CA ILE A 50 3.36 -10.41 -17.96
C ILE A 50 3.24 -10.49 -16.43
N PRO A 51 4.06 -9.74 -15.68
CA PRO A 51 3.86 -9.57 -14.24
C PRO A 51 2.47 -9.01 -13.94
N HIS A 52 1.85 -9.49 -12.87
CA HIS A 52 0.53 -9.01 -12.47
C HIS A 52 0.59 -7.49 -12.16
N PRO A 53 -0.26 -6.66 -12.79
CA PRO A 53 -0.15 -5.20 -12.67
C PRO A 53 -0.35 -4.69 -11.24
N ALA A 54 -1.14 -5.41 -10.42
CA ALA A 54 -1.29 -5.09 -9.00
C ALA A 54 0.02 -5.15 -8.20
N ILE A 55 1.05 -5.88 -8.64
CA ILE A 55 2.38 -5.89 -8.00
C ILE A 55 2.98 -4.47 -8.02
N ALA A 56 2.87 -3.77 -9.15
CA ALA A 56 3.37 -2.40 -9.26
C ALA A 56 2.58 -1.43 -8.37
N VAL A 57 1.26 -1.65 -8.24
CA VAL A 57 0.39 -0.85 -7.38
C VAL A 57 0.73 -1.06 -5.90
N GLU A 58 0.88 -2.31 -5.48
CA GLU A 58 1.27 -2.68 -4.12
C GLU A 58 2.61 -2.04 -3.74
N ALA A 59 3.64 -2.21 -4.58
CA ALA A 59 4.96 -1.67 -4.34
C ALA A 59 4.96 -0.14 -4.27
N ALA A 60 4.21 0.54 -5.15
CA ALA A 60 4.10 2.00 -5.13
C ALA A 60 3.40 2.50 -3.85
N ALA A 61 2.31 1.83 -3.44
CA ALA A 61 1.58 2.18 -2.22
C ALA A 61 2.43 1.96 -0.96
N GLN A 62 3.12 0.80 -0.87
CA GLN A 62 4.07 0.52 0.22
C GLN A 62 5.19 1.55 0.28
N LYS A 63 5.76 1.94 -0.86
CA LYS A 63 6.82 2.96 -0.91
C LYS A 63 6.35 4.31 -0.40
N LEU A 64 5.14 4.75 -0.79
CA LEU A 64 4.56 6.00 -0.29
C LEU A 64 4.27 5.94 1.20
N ALA A 65 3.66 4.84 1.68
CA ALA A 65 3.40 4.62 3.09
C ALA A 65 4.70 4.63 3.91
N ALA A 66 5.72 3.90 3.46
CA ALA A 66 7.03 3.83 4.12
C ALA A 66 7.70 5.21 4.20
N GLY A 67 7.70 6.00 3.12
CA GLY A 67 8.28 7.35 3.15
C GLY A 67 7.54 8.32 4.08
N LEU A 68 6.21 8.19 4.19
CA LEU A 68 5.44 8.97 5.16
C LEU A 68 5.70 8.51 6.60
N LEU A 69 5.76 7.19 6.83
CA LEU A 69 6.08 6.61 8.13
C LEU A 69 7.49 7.02 8.55
N GLU A 70 8.51 6.93 7.71
CA GLU A 70 9.88 7.36 8.03
C GLU A 70 9.95 8.81 8.51
N LYS A 71 9.18 9.70 7.87
CA LYS A 71 9.12 11.12 8.23
C LYS A 71 8.42 11.37 9.58
N TRP A 72 7.36 10.61 9.87
CA TRP A 72 6.46 10.86 10.99
C TRP A 72 6.53 9.83 12.12
N ALA A 73 7.34 8.78 11.97
CA ALA A 73 7.54 7.72 12.97
C ALA A 73 7.95 8.31 14.31
N ARG A 74 7.47 7.66 15.37
CA ARG A 74 7.69 8.06 16.75
C ARG A 74 9.16 7.92 17.17
#